data_AF-A0A7K1APB9-F1
#
_entry.id   AF-A0A7K1APB9-F1
#
_cell.length_a   1.000
_cell.length_b   1.000
_cell.length_c   1.000
_cell.angle_alpha   90.00
_cell.angle_beta   90.00
_cell.angle_gamma   90.00
#
_symmetry.space_group_name_H-M   'P 1'
#
loop_
_entity.id
_entity.type
_entity.pdbx_description
1 polymer ?
#
loop_
_entity_poly.entity_id
_entity_poly.type
_entity_poly.pdbx_seq_one_letter_code
_entity_poly.pdbx_strand_id
1 'polypeptide(L)'
;MATTRKTGSRRKAEQVNEELLSELNSWAASSRVTNDPYVQALVKSLETFEDIEAIAEINPLDYLPHFENSASTRKVKLINILTIFRNVLVFAPVALTWLGVSKATTGFAQYTKANADAVVNFLEFWQNGYGILPSEWTIGHIAMLDFYLIAVVIALTLITALMTERHQREETQRLAKLDRKRIDLGIKLHSYLFAHRKVTAETVNARVSMAVRNLAATSKSMAQASKELRKDINAIPSNKQVLAEIKKMNKS
;
A
#
# COMPACT_ATOMS: atom_id res chain seq x y z
N MET A 1 18.36 46.57 -26.13
CA MET A 1 17.02 46.00 -25.83
C MET A 1 17.14 44.49 -25.61
N ALA A 2 17.47 44.02 -24.40
CA ALA A 2 17.58 42.58 -24.12
C ALA A 2 17.32 42.17 -22.65
N THR A 3 16.74 43.06 -21.84
CA THR A 3 16.60 42.86 -20.38
C THR A 3 15.18 42.56 -19.92
N THR A 4 14.16 42.74 -20.76
CA THR A 4 12.74 42.58 -20.38
C THR A 4 12.21 41.14 -20.40
N ARG A 5 12.90 40.20 -21.08
CA ARG A 5 12.41 38.81 -21.21
C ARG A 5 12.74 37.91 -20.01
N LYS A 6 13.79 38.25 -19.23
CA LYS A 6 14.29 37.42 -18.11
C LYS A 6 13.44 37.55 -16.84
N THR A 7 12.86 38.72 -16.60
CA THR A 7 12.02 39.03 -15.42
C THR A 7 10.66 38.33 -15.46
N GLY A 8 10.06 38.17 -16.65
CA GLY A 8 8.79 37.43 -16.80
C GLY A 8 8.92 35.92 -16.56
N SER A 9 10.05 35.33 -16.95
CA SER A 9 10.32 33.90 -16.75
C SER A 9 10.53 33.55 -15.27
N ARG A 10 11.14 34.47 -14.49
CA ARG A 10 11.43 34.25 -13.07
C ARG A 10 10.16 34.35 -12.21
N ARG A 11 9.31 35.36 -12.45
CA ARG A 11 8.00 35.49 -11.78
C ARG A 11 7.07 34.30 -12.03
N LYS A 12 7.09 33.75 -13.25
CA LYS A 12 6.28 32.58 -13.59
C LYS A 12 6.75 31.31 -12.87
N ALA A 13 8.06 31.15 -12.68
CA ALA A 13 8.61 30.03 -11.91
C ALA A 13 8.30 30.15 -10.41
N GLU A 14 8.38 31.35 -9.85
CA GLU A 14 8.00 31.64 -8.46
C GLU A 14 6.50 31.35 -8.20
N GLN A 15 5.61 31.76 -9.10
CA GLN A 15 4.17 31.44 -9.00
C GLN A 15 3.88 29.93 -9.06
N VAL A 16 4.56 29.20 -9.95
CA VAL A 16 4.39 27.74 -10.07
C VAL A 16 4.88 27.04 -8.81
N ASN A 17 5.93 27.56 -8.15
CA ASN A 17 6.41 27.01 -6.89
C ASN A 17 5.39 27.21 -5.75
N GLU A 18 4.84 28.42 -5.59
CA GLU A 18 3.83 28.71 -4.56
C GLU A 18 2.57 27.85 -4.72
N GLU A 19 2.13 27.63 -5.96
CA GLU A 19 1.00 26.75 -6.27
C GLU A 19 1.29 25.29 -5.91
N LEU A 20 2.46 24.77 -6.29
CA LEU A 20 2.90 23.40 -5.96
C LEU A 20 3.07 23.19 -4.46
N LEU A 21 3.61 24.19 -3.75
CA LEU A 21 3.78 24.15 -2.31
C LEU A 21 2.42 24.09 -1.60
N SER A 22 1.47 24.93 -2.03
CA SER A 22 0.11 24.91 -1.50
C SER A 22 -0.58 23.57 -1.78
N GLU A 23 -0.44 23.03 -3.00
CA GLU A 23 -1.01 21.74 -3.37
C GLU A 23 -0.42 20.60 -2.54
N LEU A 24 0.91 20.57 -2.38
CA LEU A 24 1.64 19.60 -1.55
C LEU A 24 1.21 19.66 -0.08
N ASN A 25 1.14 20.86 0.51
CA ASN A 25 0.73 21.03 1.91
C ASN A 25 -0.73 20.63 2.12
N SER A 26 -1.63 21.01 1.20
CA SER A 26 -3.04 20.62 1.25
C SER A 26 -3.21 19.11 1.12
N TRP A 27 -2.44 18.48 0.23
CA TRP A 27 -2.41 17.03 0.06
C TRP A 27 -1.88 16.38 1.33
N ALA A 28 -0.70 16.76 1.83
CA ALA A 28 -0.07 16.16 3.01
C ALA A 28 -0.98 16.21 4.25
N ALA A 29 -1.65 17.35 4.48
CA ALA A 29 -2.63 17.50 5.55
C ALA A 29 -3.86 16.60 5.36
N SER A 30 -4.41 16.52 4.14
CA SER A 30 -5.57 15.67 3.84
C SER A 30 -5.26 14.17 3.93
N SER A 31 -4.02 13.81 3.62
CA SER A 31 -3.49 12.44 3.60
C SER A 31 -2.96 11.99 4.95
N ARG A 32 -2.84 12.90 5.93
CA ARG A 32 -2.21 12.69 7.25
C ARG A 32 -0.73 12.28 7.19
N VAL A 33 -0.03 12.66 6.13
CA VAL A 33 1.39 12.35 5.91
C VAL A 33 2.29 13.57 6.10
N THR A 34 1.82 14.60 6.80
CA THR A 34 2.58 15.84 7.08
C THR A 34 3.88 15.58 7.85
N ASN A 35 3.95 14.48 8.60
CA ASN A 35 5.12 14.09 9.37
C ASN A 35 6.07 13.16 8.62
N ASP A 36 5.79 12.86 7.35
CA ASP A 36 6.66 12.00 6.54
C ASP A 36 8.00 12.72 6.24
N PRO A 37 9.17 12.09 6.48
CA PRO A 37 10.47 12.72 6.28
C PRO A 37 10.72 13.21 4.86
N TYR A 38 10.22 12.47 3.85
CA TYR A 38 10.37 12.87 2.44
C TYR A 38 9.49 14.07 2.13
N VAL A 39 8.24 14.08 2.60
CA VAL A 39 7.33 15.23 2.43
C VAL A 39 7.88 16.50 3.09
N GLN A 40 8.43 16.40 4.30
CA GLN A 40 9.04 17.54 4.99
C GLN A 40 10.27 18.07 4.27
N ALA A 41 11.15 17.19 3.78
CA ALA A 41 12.30 17.58 2.99
C ALA A 41 11.87 18.29 1.69
N LEU A 42 10.84 17.78 1.03
CA LEU A 42 10.31 18.34 -0.21
C LEU A 42 9.67 19.73 0.00
N VAL A 43 8.87 19.89 1.06
CA VAL A 43 8.32 21.20 1.46
C VAL A 43 9.44 22.19 1.73
N LYS A 44 10.44 21.80 2.54
CA LYS A 44 11.57 22.66 2.90
C LYS A 44 12.34 23.11 1.66
N SER A 45 12.69 22.20 0.75
CA SER A 45 13.44 22.55 -0.46
C SER A 45 12.65 23.39 -1.46
N LEU A 46 11.32 23.25 -1.50
CA LEU A 46 10.47 24.12 -2.30
C LEU A 46 10.34 25.52 -1.67
N GLU A 47 10.30 25.65 -0.34
CA GLU A 47 10.24 26.94 0.36
C GLU A 47 11.56 27.72 0.29
N THR A 48 12.68 27.06 0.58
CA THR A 48 13.99 27.72 0.69
C THR A 48 14.74 27.80 -0.65
N PHE A 49 14.28 27.06 -1.66
CA PHE A 49 15.01 26.81 -2.91
C PHE A 49 16.39 26.15 -2.71
N GLU A 50 16.67 25.61 -1.53
CA GLU A 50 17.92 24.92 -1.22
C GLU A 50 17.76 23.40 -1.39
N ASP A 51 18.83 22.72 -1.79
CA ASP A 51 18.89 21.27 -1.97
C ASP A 51 17.86 20.67 -2.96
N ILE A 52 17.23 21.50 -3.81
CA ILE A 52 16.30 21.04 -4.86
C ILE A 52 16.97 20.01 -5.77
N GLU A 53 18.27 20.14 -6.03
CA GLU A 53 19.04 19.21 -6.85
C GLU A 53 19.12 17.81 -6.22
N ALA A 54 19.38 17.72 -4.91
CA ALA A 54 19.48 16.45 -4.19
C ALA A 54 18.12 15.73 -4.13
N ILE A 55 17.03 16.48 -3.94
CA ILE A 55 15.67 15.92 -3.92
C ILE A 55 15.20 15.57 -5.34
N ALA A 56 15.65 16.28 -6.38
CA ALA A 56 15.34 16.00 -7.78
C ALA A 56 15.99 14.71 -8.32
N GLU A 57 16.99 14.15 -7.63
CA GLU A 57 17.52 12.82 -7.96
C GLU A 57 16.57 11.69 -7.57
N ILE A 58 15.71 11.96 -6.60
CA ILE A 58 14.74 11.01 -6.06
C ILE A 58 13.41 11.22 -6.81
N ASN A 59 12.91 10.17 -7.46
CA ASN A 59 11.64 10.24 -8.19
C ASN A 59 10.46 10.40 -7.20
N PRO A 60 9.72 11.52 -7.23
CA PRO A 60 8.61 11.75 -6.31
C PRO A 60 7.51 10.69 -6.41
N LEU A 61 7.33 10.05 -7.57
CA LEU A 61 6.34 9.00 -7.74
C LEU A 61 6.64 7.74 -6.92
N ASP A 62 7.91 7.47 -6.67
CA ASP A 62 8.36 6.27 -5.94
C ASP A 62 8.41 6.53 -4.42
N TYR A 63 8.65 7.79 -4.02
CA TYR A 63 8.90 8.14 -2.61
C TYR A 63 7.77 8.92 -1.93
N LEU A 64 6.78 9.45 -2.67
CA LEU A 64 5.59 10.02 -2.03
C LEU A 64 4.90 8.92 -1.19
N PRO A 65 4.64 9.14 0.10
CA PRO A 65 4.01 8.13 0.94
C PRO A 65 2.61 7.78 0.45
N HIS A 66 2.22 6.52 0.68
CA HIS A 66 0.84 6.09 0.49
C HIS A 66 -0.03 6.56 1.66
N PHE A 67 -1.34 6.59 1.43
CA PHE A 67 -2.29 7.00 2.45
C PHE A 67 -2.32 5.99 3.59
N GLU A 68 -2.02 6.44 4.82
CA GLU A 68 -2.22 5.64 6.03
C GLU A 68 -3.71 5.59 6.37
N ASN A 69 -4.32 4.43 6.18
CA ASN A 69 -5.71 4.15 6.56
C ASN A 69 -5.86 4.05 8.10
N SER A 70 -5.75 5.16 8.83
CA SER A 70 -5.89 5.16 10.30
C SER A 70 -7.26 5.60 10.82
N ALA A 71 -8.22 5.94 9.95
CA ALA A 71 -9.55 6.34 10.39
C ALA A 71 -10.52 5.16 10.37
N SER A 72 -10.54 4.36 11.44
CA SER A 72 -11.66 3.46 11.72
C SER A 72 -12.93 4.30 11.88
N THR A 73 -13.71 4.38 10.81
CA THR A 73 -14.94 5.17 10.80
C THR A 73 -15.95 4.60 11.79
N ARG A 74 -16.88 5.43 12.29
CA ARG A 74 -17.97 4.97 13.17
C ARG A 74 -18.76 3.79 12.56
N LYS A 75 -18.85 3.75 11.23
CA LYS A 75 -19.43 2.65 10.46
C LYS A 75 -18.65 1.33 10.63
N VAL A 76 -17.32 1.35 10.55
CA VAL A 76 -16.47 0.16 10.76
C VAL A 76 -16.66 -0.40 12.17
N LYS A 77 -16.66 0.47 13.19
CA LYS A 77 -16.89 0.04 14.57
C LYS A 77 -18.27 -0.62 14.74
N LEU A 78 -19.30 -0.04 14.14
CA LEU A 78 -20.66 -0.61 14.16
C LEU A 78 -20.70 -1.98 13.48
N ILE A 79 -20.11 -2.13 12.29
CA ILE A 79 -20.04 -3.41 11.57
C ILE A 79 -19.34 -4.48 12.42
N ASN A 80 -18.23 -4.12 13.07
CA ASN A 80 -17.48 -5.04 13.93
C ASN A 80 -18.30 -5.48 15.16
N ILE A 81 -18.95 -4.54 15.85
CA ILE A 81 -19.82 -4.85 16.99
C ILE A 81 -20.97 -5.76 16.56
N LEU A 82 -21.61 -5.45 15.43
CA LEU A 82 -22.74 -6.23 14.91
C LEU A 82 -22.31 -7.65 14.53
N THR A 83 -21.09 -7.80 14.00
CA THR A 83 -20.48 -9.10 13.68
C THR A 83 -20.19 -9.92 14.94
N ILE A 84 -19.61 -9.30 15.98
CA ILE A 84 -19.37 -9.97 17.26
C ILE A 84 -20.69 -10.40 17.89
N PHE A 85 -21.68 -9.51 17.94
CA PHE A 85 -22.99 -9.78 18.49
C PHE A 85 -23.67 -10.95 17.76
N ARG A 86 -23.64 -10.95 16.42
CA ARG A 86 -24.12 -12.07 15.60
C ARG A 86 -23.44 -13.39 15.99
N ASN A 87 -22.12 -13.40 16.11
CA ASN A 87 -21.36 -14.61 16.40
C ASN A 87 -21.74 -15.23 17.74
N VAL A 88 -21.98 -14.40 18.75
CA VAL A 88 -22.43 -14.88 20.07
C VAL A 88 -23.90 -15.31 20.00
N LEU A 89 -24.76 -14.53 19.34
CA LEU A 89 -26.20 -14.79 19.27
C LEU A 89 -26.55 -16.10 18.55
N VAL A 90 -25.71 -16.59 17.62
CA VAL A 90 -25.87 -17.91 16.98
C VAL A 90 -25.99 -19.05 18.01
N PHE A 91 -25.39 -18.91 19.18
CA PHE A 91 -25.47 -19.91 20.25
C PHE A 91 -26.68 -19.76 21.16
N ALA A 92 -27.40 -18.63 21.10
CA ALA A 92 -28.54 -18.36 21.98
C ALA A 92 -29.70 -19.36 21.82
N PRO A 93 -30.12 -19.77 20.61
CA PRO A 93 -31.18 -20.77 20.45
C PRO A 93 -30.81 -22.12 21.09
N VAL A 94 -29.56 -22.55 20.88
CA VAL A 94 -29.06 -23.80 21.47
C VAL A 94 -29.05 -23.67 23.00
N ALA A 95 -28.56 -22.56 23.56
CA ALA A 95 -28.59 -22.35 25.00
C ALA A 95 -30.02 -22.34 25.57
N LEU A 96 -30.97 -21.72 24.85
CA LEU A 96 -32.37 -21.62 25.27
C LEU A 96 -33.05 -23.00 25.30
N THR A 97 -32.88 -23.82 24.26
CA THR A 97 -33.41 -25.18 24.23
C THR A 97 -32.89 -26.03 25.39
N TRP A 98 -31.58 -26.02 25.65
CA TRP A 98 -31.00 -26.77 26.77
C TRP A 98 -31.51 -26.31 28.13
N LEU A 99 -31.70 -25.00 28.30
CA LEU A 99 -32.28 -24.45 29.52
C LEU A 99 -33.75 -24.87 29.67
N GLY A 100 -34.51 -24.87 28.57
CA GLY A 100 -35.86 -25.39 28.52
C GLY A 100 -35.97 -26.87 28.91
N VAL A 101 -35.11 -27.72 28.33
CA VAL A 101 -35.01 -29.15 28.69
C VAL A 101 -34.72 -29.32 30.18
N SER A 102 -33.81 -28.52 30.75
CA SER A 102 -33.48 -28.59 32.19
C SER A 102 -34.68 -28.25 33.08
N LYS A 103 -35.44 -27.19 32.73
CA LYS A 103 -36.66 -26.81 33.45
C LYS A 103 -37.76 -27.87 33.32
N ALA A 104 -37.97 -28.39 32.11
CA ALA A 104 -38.94 -29.45 31.85
C ALA A 104 -38.59 -30.73 32.60
N THR A 105 -37.31 -31.13 32.64
CA THR A 105 -36.83 -32.30 33.39
C THR A 105 -37.11 -32.16 34.88
N THR A 106 -36.84 -30.98 35.43
CA THR A 106 -37.09 -30.68 36.84
C THR A 106 -38.59 -30.73 37.16
N GLY A 107 -39.42 -30.11 36.32
CA GLY A 107 -40.87 -30.15 36.47
C GLY A 107 -41.45 -31.56 36.33
N PHE A 108 -40.92 -32.34 35.40
CA PHE A 108 -41.37 -33.72 35.17
C PHE A 108 -41.08 -34.62 36.36
N ALA A 109 -39.90 -34.50 36.97
CA ALA A 109 -39.55 -35.24 38.17
C ALA A 109 -40.47 -34.88 39.36
N GLN A 110 -40.90 -33.62 39.47
CA GLN A 110 -41.88 -33.21 40.49
C GLN A 110 -43.27 -33.77 40.19
N TYR A 111 -43.68 -33.74 38.92
CA TYR A 111 -44.98 -34.27 38.48
C TYR A 111 -45.12 -35.78 38.74
N THR A 112 -44.10 -36.58 38.38
CA THR A 112 -44.11 -38.03 38.58
C THR A 112 -44.05 -38.41 40.05
N LYS A 113 -43.34 -37.63 40.88
CA LYS A 113 -43.33 -37.83 42.33
C LYS A 113 -44.69 -37.55 42.98
N ALA A 114 -45.41 -36.54 42.49
CA ALA A 114 -46.74 -36.19 43.00
C ALA A 114 -47.85 -37.10 42.46
N ASN A 115 -47.67 -37.67 41.27
CA ASN A 115 -48.66 -38.50 40.58
C ASN A 115 -48.04 -39.84 40.16
N ALA A 116 -47.80 -40.71 41.15
CA ALA A 116 -47.12 -42.00 40.93
C ALA A 116 -47.91 -42.96 40.02
N ASP A 117 -49.24 -42.82 39.97
CA ASP A 117 -50.13 -43.68 39.19
C ASP A 117 -50.38 -43.17 37.76
N ALA A 118 -49.96 -41.94 37.45
CA ALA A 118 -50.18 -41.31 36.15
C ALA A 118 -49.01 -41.61 35.19
N VAL A 119 -49.28 -42.32 34.10
CA VAL A 119 -48.30 -42.59 33.05
C VAL A 119 -48.40 -41.50 31.99
N VAL A 120 -47.59 -40.45 32.12
CA VAL A 120 -47.48 -39.35 31.14
C VAL A 120 -46.09 -39.34 30.50
N ASN A 121 -46.02 -39.18 29.18
CA ASN A 121 -44.76 -39.05 28.46
C ASN A 121 -44.12 -37.68 28.76
N PHE A 122 -42.79 -37.65 28.88
CA PHE A 122 -42.01 -36.41 29.03
C PHE A 122 -42.37 -35.33 28.00
N LEU A 123 -42.54 -35.67 26.72
CA LEU A 123 -42.87 -34.68 25.69
C LEU A 123 -44.27 -34.09 25.87
N GLU A 124 -45.23 -34.92 26.25
CA GLU A 124 -46.60 -34.48 26.56
C GLU A 124 -46.61 -33.59 27.80
N PHE A 125 -45.85 -33.95 28.83
CA PHE A 125 -45.60 -33.08 30.00
C PHE A 125 -44.99 -31.75 29.60
N TRP A 126 -43.95 -31.76 28.76
CA TRP A 126 -43.27 -30.53 28.36
C TRP A 126 -44.16 -29.62 27.50
N GLN A 127 -45.10 -30.20 26.75
CA GLN A 127 -46.08 -29.42 26.00
C GLN A 127 -47.15 -28.78 26.89
N ASN A 128 -47.70 -29.54 27.83
CA ASN A 128 -48.90 -29.13 28.58
C ASN A 128 -48.59 -28.52 29.96
N GLY A 129 -47.44 -28.84 30.55
CA GLY A 129 -46.94 -28.34 31.84
C GLY A 129 -47.71 -28.76 33.10
N TYR A 130 -48.97 -29.21 32.96
CA TYR A 130 -49.85 -29.73 34.03
C TYR A 130 -49.89 -28.85 35.30
N GLY A 131 -49.77 -27.53 35.15
CA GLY A 131 -49.77 -26.57 36.25
C GLY A 131 -48.49 -26.51 37.10
N ILE A 132 -47.48 -27.35 36.80
CA ILE A 132 -46.19 -27.38 37.48
C ILE A 132 -45.13 -26.63 36.67
N LEU A 133 -45.11 -26.81 35.35
CA LEU A 133 -44.23 -26.08 34.45
C LEU A 133 -44.92 -24.78 33.98
N PRO A 134 -44.30 -23.61 34.17
CA PRO A 134 -44.84 -22.36 33.63
C PRO A 134 -44.96 -22.42 32.10
N SER A 135 -45.98 -21.78 31.54
CA SER A 135 -46.26 -21.78 30.10
C SER A 135 -45.09 -21.29 29.23
N GLU A 136 -44.24 -20.42 29.78
CA GLU A 136 -43.03 -19.88 29.15
C GLU A 136 -41.98 -20.96 28.84
N TRP A 137 -41.94 -22.03 29.63
CA TRP A 137 -40.99 -23.12 29.48
C TRP A 137 -41.55 -24.31 28.71
N THR A 138 -42.77 -24.18 28.17
CA THR A 138 -43.35 -25.22 27.33
C THR A 138 -42.58 -25.35 26.03
N ILE A 139 -42.53 -26.57 25.48
CA ILE A 139 -41.76 -26.84 24.26
C ILE A 139 -42.21 -25.95 23.09
N GLY A 140 -43.51 -25.67 22.97
CA GLY A 140 -44.06 -24.81 21.92
C GLY A 140 -43.61 -23.36 22.04
N HIS A 141 -43.58 -22.81 23.26
CA HIS A 141 -43.13 -21.44 23.48
C HIS A 141 -41.62 -21.28 23.20
N ILE A 142 -40.80 -22.22 23.68
CA ILE A 142 -39.36 -22.24 23.42
C ILE A 142 -39.08 -22.35 21.92
N ALA A 143 -39.77 -23.28 21.22
CA ALA A 143 -39.61 -23.45 19.78
C ALA A 143 -39.94 -22.16 19.00
N MET A 144 -40.95 -21.39 19.45
CA MET A 144 -41.29 -20.11 18.85
C MET A 144 -40.21 -19.05 19.09
N LEU A 145 -39.64 -19.00 20.30
CA LEU A 145 -38.52 -18.10 20.62
C LEU A 145 -37.28 -18.44 19.81
N ASP A 146 -36.95 -19.73 19.65
CA ASP A 146 -35.83 -20.17 18.82
C ASP A 146 -36.03 -19.80 17.36
N PHE A 147 -37.24 -19.97 16.81
CA PHE A 147 -37.57 -19.54 15.47
C PHE A 147 -37.29 -18.03 15.28
N TYR A 148 -37.72 -17.19 16.21
CA TYR A 148 -37.46 -15.76 16.16
C TYR A 148 -35.97 -15.43 16.33
N LEU A 149 -35.26 -16.09 17.23
CA LEU A 149 -33.82 -15.90 17.42
C LEU A 149 -33.04 -16.26 16.16
N ILE A 150 -33.35 -17.39 15.54
CA ILE A 150 -32.73 -17.81 14.27
C ILE A 150 -33.05 -16.80 13.16
N ALA A 151 -34.30 -16.34 13.04
CA ALA A 151 -34.69 -15.34 12.06
C ALA A 151 -33.90 -14.03 12.24
N VAL A 152 -33.72 -13.58 13.48
CA VAL A 152 -32.90 -12.40 13.81
C VAL A 152 -31.44 -12.62 13.41
N VAL A 153 -30.85 -13.78 13.72
CA VAL A 153 -29.47 -14.12 13.34
C VAL A 153 -29.28 -14.10 11.83
N ILE A 154 -30.23 -14.64 11.07
CA ILE A 154 -30.21 -14.63 9.59
C ILE A 154 -30.28 -13.19 9.09
N ALA A 155 -31.23 -12.39 9.58
CA ALA A 155 -31.37 -10.98 9.20
C ALA A 155 -30.09 -10.19 9.50
N LEU A 156 -29.49 -10.40 10.68
CA LEU A 156 -28.24 -9.77 11.09
C LEU A 156 -27.07 -10.18 10.20
N THR A 157 -27.02 -11.44 9.76
CA THR A 157 -26.02 -11.94 8.82
C THR A 157 -26.12 -11.23 7.48
N LEU A 158 -27.33 -11.06 6.94
CA LEU A 158 -27.56 -10.33 5.69
C LEU A 158 -27.18 -8.84 5.82
N ILE A 159 -27.61 -8.20 6.91
CA ILE A 159 -27.30 -6.77 7.15
C ILE A 159 -25.78 -6.57 7.26
N THR A 160 -25.09 -7.38 8.05
CA THR A 160 -23.62 -7.29 8.21
C THR A 160 -22.90 -7.52 6.89
N ALA A 161 -23.33 -8.49 6.07
CA ALA A 161 -22.75 -8.74 4.74
C ALA A 161 -22.92 -7.53 3.80
N LEU A 162 -24.14 -7.01 3.69
CA LEU A 162 -24.44 -5.85 2.83
C LEU A 162 -23.69 -4.58 3.26
N MET A 163 -23.61 -4.32 4.56
CA MET A 163 -22.87 -3.18 5.10
C MET A 163 -21.37 -3.32 4.84
N THR A 164 -20.82 -4.52 5.00
CA THR A 164 -19.40 -4.79 4.78
C THR A 164 -19.03 -4.60 3.32
N GLU A 165 -19.81 -5.16 2.38
CA GLU A 165 -19.56 -4.95 0.95
C GLU A 165 -19.62 -3.49 0.54
N ARG A 166 -20.66 -2.77 0.98
CA ARG A 166 -20.80 -1.33 0.67
C ARG A 166 -19.61 -0.55 1.20
N HIS A 167 -19.20 -0.83 2.43
CA HIS A 167 -18.06 -0.15 3.05
C HIS A 167 -16.76 -0.46 2.32
N GLN A 168 -16.50 -1.72 1.95
CA GLN A 168 -15.31 -2.09 1.18
C GLN A 168 -15.28 -1.40 -0.19
N ARG A 169 -16.42 -1.30 -0.89
CA ARG A 169 -16.50 -0.59 -2.17
C ARG A 169 -16.25 0.91 -2.02
N GLU A 170 -16.85 1.54 -1.01
CA GLU A 170 -16.63 2.96 -0.70
C GLU A 170 -15.15 3.23 -0.38
N GLU A 171 -14.52 2.39 0.43
CA GLU A 171 -13.10 2.52 0.79
C GLU A 171 -12.19 2.31 -0.41
N THR A 172 -12.40 1.29 -1.25
CA THR A 172 -11.59 1.07 -2.45
C THR A 172 -11.69 2.25 -3.42
N GLN A 173 -12.89 2.81 -3.62
CA GLN A 173 -13.07 4.01 -4.46
C GLN A 173 -12.40 5.25 -3.85
N ARG A 174 -12.48 5.40 -2.52
CA ARG A 174 -11.82 6.48 -1.81
C ARG A 174 -10.32 6.39 -1.94
N LEU A 175 -9.74 5.22 -1.70
CA LEU A 175 -8.32 4.93 -1.88
C LEU A 175 -7.87 5.20 -3.32
N ALA A 176 -8.62 4.71 -4.31
CA ALA A 176 -8.29 4.97 -5.72
C ALA A 176 -8.30 6.47 -6.08
N LYS A 177 -9.24 7.25 -5.51
CA LYS A 177 -9.26 8.72 -5.71
C LYS A 177 -8.07 9.40 -5.04
N LEU A 178 -7.70 8.94 -3.86
CA LEU A 178 -6.57 9.45 -3.09
C LEU A 178 -5.23 9.13 -3.81
N ASP A 179 -5.04 7.89 -4.27
CA ASP A 179 -3.88 7.48 -5.06
C ASP A 179 -3.77 8.26 -6.38
N ARG A 180 -4.89 8.53 -7.06
CA ARG A 180 -4.88 9.40 -8.25
C ARG A 180 -4.35 10.80 -7.94
N LYS A 181 -4.73 11.39 -6.81
CA LYS A 181 -4.19 12.70 -6.39
C LYS A 181 -2.70 12.63 -6.08
N ARG A 182 -2.24 11.54 -5.44
CA ARG A 182 -0.80 11.29 -5.21
C ARG A 182 -0.03 11.20 -6.52
N ILE A 183 -0.53 10.45 -7.51
CA ILE A 183 0.12 10.31 -8.82
C ILE A 183 0.15 11.64 -9.57
N ASP A 184 -0.95 12.40 -9.58
CA ASP A 184 -1.01 13.73 -10.21
C ASP A 184 0.02 14.69 -9.61
N LEU A 185 0.04 14.78 -8.27
CA LEU A 185 1.02 15.59 -7.54
C LEU A 185 2.46 15.14 -7.83
N GLY A 186 2.71 13.82 -7.85
CA GLY A 186 4.02 13.26 -8.17
C GLY A 186 4.48 13.57 -9.59
N ILE A 187 3.60 13.57 -10.59
CA ILE A 187 3.92 13.94 -11.97
C ILE A 187 4.27 15.44 -12.06
N LYS A 188 3.50 16.29 -11.37
CA LYS A 188 3.76 17.74 -11.32
C LYS A 188 5.10 18.05 -10.65
N LEU A 189 5.36 17.44 -9.50
CA LEU A 189 6.62 17.55 -8.77
C LEU A 189 7.79 17.03 -9.60
N HIS A 190 7.67 15.85 -10.20
CA HIS A 190 8.70 15.27 -11.06
C HIS A 190 9.03 16.20 -12.23
N SER A 191 8.00 16.75 -12.89
CA SER A 191 8.18 17.70 -14.00
C SER A 191 8.86 19.00 -13.57
N TYR A 192 8.46 19.55 -12.41
CA TYR A 192 9.04 20.76 -11.85
C TYR A 192 10.51 20.56 -11.43
N LEU A 193 10.81 19.50 -10.69
CA LEU A 193 12.15 19.16 -10.24
C LEU A 193 13.08 18.84 -11.42
N PHE A 194 12.59 18.11 -12.43
CA PHE A 194 13.35 17.80 -13.64
C PHE A 194 13.67 19.06 -14.47
N ALA A 195 12.75 20.03 -14.53
CA ALA A 195 13.01 21.30 -15.19
C ALA A 195 14.13 22.08 -14.49
N HIS A 196 14.21 22.02 -13.16
CA HIS A 196 15.24 22.67 -12.36
C HIS A 196 16.58 21.92 -12.38
N ARG A 197 16.59 20.60 -12.64
CA ARG A 197 17.81 19.80 -12.85
C ARG A 197 18.63 20.21 -14.10
N LYS A 198 18.01 20.88 -15.07
CA LYS A 198 18.62 21.17 -16.39
C LYS A 198 19.44 22.47 -16.47
N VAL A 199 19.58 23.25 -15.40
CA VAL A 199 20.09 24.64 -15.49
C VAL A 199 21.38 24.90 -14.69
N THR A 200 22.16 23.88 -14.36
CA THR A 200 23.49 24.08 -13.72
C THR A 200 24.59 23.98 -14.76
N ALA A 201 24.81 25.06 -15.52
CA ALA A 201 25.81 25.16 -16.60
C ALA A 201 27.25 24.80 -16.18
N GLU A 202 27.55 24.80 -14.87
CA GLU A 202 28.85 24.39 -14.34
C GLU A 202 29.14 22.89 -14.48
N THR A 203 28.14 22.02 -14.31
CA THR A 203 28.36 20.56 -14.37
C THR A 203 28.53 20.07 -15.80
N VAL A 204 27.84 20.70 -16.77
CA VAL A 204 28.01 20.43 -18.20
C VAL A 204 29.40 20.84 -18.66
N ASN A 205 29.88 22.03 -18.27
CA ASN A 205 31.20 22.50 -18.67
C ASN A 205 32.33 21.64 -18.06
N ALA A 206 32.17 21.20 -16.81
CA ALA A 206 33.10 20.29 -16.14
C ALA A 206 33.11 18.88 -16.79
N ARG A 207 31.94 18.33 -17.14
CA ARG A 207 31.82 17.02 -17.79
C ARG A 207 32.32 17.03 -19.23
N VAL A 208 32.03 18.08 -20.00
CA VAL A 208 32.56 18.26 -21.36
C VAL A 208 34.08 18.43 -21.29
N SER A 209 34.60 19.21 -20.35
CA SER A 209 36.05 19.38 -20.17
C SER A 209 36.75 18.09 -19.73
N MET A 210 36.11 17.23 -18.93
CA MET A 210 36.63 15.90 -18.61
C MET A 210 36.57 14.95 -19.81
N ALA A 211 35.48 14.95 -20.59
CA ALA A 211 35.36 14.10 -21.77
C ALA A 211 36.39 14.47 -22.84
N VAL A 212 36.63 15.77 -23.07
CA VAL A 212 37.68 16.26 -23.98
C VAL A 212 39.08 15.85 -23.49
N ARG A 213 39.34 15.95 -22.17
CA ARG A 213 40.62 15.51 -21.59
C ARG A 213 40.83 14.00 -21.71
N ASN A 214 39.79 13.19 -21.48
CA ASN A 214 39.86 11.75 -21.63
C ASN A 214 40.05 11.35 -23.10
N LEU A 215 39.34 11.98 -24.03
CA LEU A 215 39.54 11.77 -25.47
C LEU A 215 40.96 12.14 -25.92
N ALA A 216 41.50 13.26 -25.44
CA ALA A 216 42.88 13.65 -25.73
C ALA A 216 43.90 12.64 -25.17
N ALA A 217 43.69 12.15 -23.95
CA ALA A 217 44.54 11.13 -23.33
C ALA A 217 44.48 9.80 -24.09
N THR A 218 43.28 9.34 -24.47
CA THR A 218 43.08 8.12 -25.28
C THR A 218 43.69 8.27 -26.68
N SER A 219 43.56 9.43 -27.31
CA SER A 219 44.20 9.69 -28.61
C SER A 219 45.73 9.60 -28.51
N LYS A 220 46.31 10.15 -27.43
CA LYS A 220 47.76 10.08 -27.18
C LYS A 220 48.23 8.65 -26.94
N SER A 221 47.50 7.86 -26.15
CA SER A 221 47.87 6.45 -25.91
C SER A 221 47.73 5.61 -27.19
N MET A 222 46.72 5.88 -28.02
CA MET A 222 46.55 5.24 -29.33
C MET A 222 47.69 5.59 -30.30
N ALA A 223 48.13 6.85 -30.32
CA ALA A 223 49.28 7.28 -31.12
C ALA A 223 50.59 6.61 -30.65
N GLN A 224 50.78 6.46 -29.34
CA GLN A 224 51.93 5.74 -28.79
C GLN A 224 51.89 4.24 -29.13
N ALA A 225 50.73 3.60 -28.97
CA ALA A 225 50.54 2.20 -29.34
C ALA A 225 50.83 1.96 -30.85
N SER A 226 50.38 2.87 -31.71
CA SER A 226 50.68 2.82 -33.14
C SER A 226 52.19 2.97 -33.43
N LYS A 227 52.89 3.81 -32.67
CA LYS A 227 54.34 4.01 -32.82
C LYS A 227 55.14 2.78 -32.37
N GLU A 228 54.79 2.18 -31.23
CA GLU A 228 55.40 0.93 -30.76
C GLU A 228 55.11 -0.21 -31.74
N LEU A 229 53.87 -0.36 -32.19
CA LEU A 229 53.51 -1.37 -33.21
C LEU A 229 54.34 -1.20 -34.49
N ARG A 230 54.57 0.04 -34.94
CA ARG A 230 55.42 0.32 -36.11
C ARG A 230 56.89 -0.03 -35.86
N LYS A 231 57.38 0.18 -34.64
CA LYS A 231 58.74 -0.20 -34.24
C LYS A 231 58.89 -1.72 -34.22
N ASP A 232 57.91 -2.43 -33.67
CA ASP A 232 57.86 -3.89 -33.64
C ASP A 232 57.80 -4.46 -35.06
N ILE A 233 56.95 -3.92 -35.93
CA ILE A 233 56.88 -4.30 -37.35
C ILE A 233 58.24 -4.12 -38.05
N ASN A 234 58.94 -3.03 -37.78
CA ASN A 234 60.26 -2.77 -38.36
C ASN A 234 61.38 -3.65 -37.74
N ALA A 235 61.16 -4.19 -36.54
CA ALA A 235 62.09 -5.10 -35.86
C ALA A 235 61.88 -6.58 -36.24
N ILE A 236 60.81 -6.91 -36.97
CA ILE A 236 60.65 -8.24 -37.56
C ILE A 236 61.77 -8.43 -38.61
N PRO A 237 62.69 -9.39 -38.42
CA PRO A 237 63.77 -9.62 -39.37
C PRO A 237 63.19 -9.93 -40.74
N SER A 238 63.67 -9.22 -41.77
CA SER A 238 63.27 -9.49 -43.16
C SER A 238 63.51 -10.96 -43.47
N ASN A 239 62.57 -11.62 -44.18
CA ASN A 239 62.71 -13.02 -44.62
C ASN A 239 64.09 -13.34 -45.23
N LYS A 240 64.80 -12.34 -45.79
CA LYS A 240 66.20 -12.49 -46.26
C LYS A 240 67.21 -12.82 -45.16
N GLN A 241 67.08 -12.24 -43.96
CA GLN A 241 67.98 -12.50 -42.82
C GLN A 241 67.73 -13.90 -42.24
N VAL A 242 66.47 -14.29 -42.08
CA VAL A 242 66.07 -15.64 -41.65
C VAL A 242 66.55 -16.69 -42.66
N LEU A 243 66.39 -16.44 -43.97
CA LEU A 243 66.89 -17.34 -45.02
C LEU A 243 68.42 -17.43 -45.04
N ALA A 244 69.14 -16.35 -44.71
CA ALA A 244 70.60 -16.36 -44.62
C ALA A 244 71.11 -17.16 -43.41
N GLU A 245 70.41 -17.10 -42.27
CA GLU A 245 70.70 -17.94 -41.10
C GLU A 245 70.40 -19.42 -41.35
N ILE A 246 69.26 -19.74 -41.97
CA ILE A 246 68.92 -21.13 -42.35
C ILE A 246 69.98 -21.70 -43.31
N LYS A 247 70.45 -20.91 -44.28
CA LYS A 247 71.49 -21.34 -45.24
C LYS A 247 72.88 -21.48 -44.60
N LYS A 248 73.17 -20.77 -43.50
CA LYS A 248 74.38 -20.96 -42.70
C LYS A 248 74.31 -22.22 -41.84
N MET A 249 73.16 -22.52 -41.24
CA MET A 249 72.97 -23.74 -40.44
C MET A 249 73.02 -25.02 -41.28
N ASN A 250 72.57 -24.98 -42.54
CA ASN A 250 72.59 -26.14 -43.44
C ASN A 250 73.98 -26.40 -44.10
N LYS A 251 75.03 -25.71 -43.65
CA LYS A 251 76.42 -25.84 -44.14
C LYS A 251 77.43 -26.21 -43.05
N SER A 252 76.97 -26.54 -41.84
CA SER A 252 77.76 -27.15 -40.77
C SER A 252 77.28 -28.56 -40.49
#